data_AF-A0A3B8WZN9-F1
#
_entry.id   AF-A0A3B8WZN9-F1
#
_cell.length_a   1.000
_cell.length_b   1.000
_cell.length_c   1.000
_cell.angle_alpha   90.00
_cell.angle_beta   90.00
_cell.angle_gamma   90.00
#
_symmetry.space_group_name_H-M   'P 1'
#
loop_
_entity.id
_entity.type
_entity.pdbx_description
1 polymer ?
#
loop_
_entity_poly.entity_id
_entity_poly.type
_entity_poly.pdbx_seq_one_letter_code
_entity_poly.pdbx_strand_id
1 'polypeptide(L)' 'QEVLAEAIQTVMRRYAVPEPYEKLKALTRGQRITAGELERFINTLEIPETERSRLLTMTPASYIGLAEQLTRSL' A
#
# COMPACT_ATOMS: atom_id res chain seq x y z
N GLN A 1 2.62 8.70 7.61
CA GLN A 1 2.56 7.83 6.42
C GLN A 1 2.44 6.34 6.77
N GLU A 2 2.67 5.94 8.02
CA GLU A 2 2.60 4.53 8.47
C GLU A 2 1.17 3.96 8.50
N VAL A 3 0.14 4.77 8.71
CA VAL A 3 -1.24 4.31 8.98
C VAL A 3 -1.86 3.45 7.86
N LEU A 4 -1.62 3.78 6.58
CA LEU A 4 -2.18 3.00 5.46
C LEU A 4 -1.35 1.75 5.16
N ALA A 5 -0.02 1.88 5.19
CA ALA A 5 0.88 0.73 5.04
C ALA A 5 0.61 -0.30 6.15
N GLU A 6 0.39 0.17 7.38
CA GLU A 6 -0.02 -0.64 8.52
C GLU A 6 -1.42 -1.27 8.32
N ALA A 7 -2.39 -0.54 7.75
CA ALA A 7 -3.70 -1.11 7.41
C ALA A 7 -3.59 -2.24 6.38
N ILE A 8 -2.79 -2.05 5.33
CA ILE A 8 -2.53 -3.08 4.31
C ILE A 8 -1.81 -4.27 4.95
N GLN A 9 -0.77 -4.05 5.76
CA GLN A 9 -0.07 -5.12 6.48
C GLN A 9 -0.99 -5.89 7.42
N THR A 10 -1.89 -5.19 8.10
CA THR A 10 -2.85 -5.78 9.03
C THR A 10 -3.82 -6.70 8.29
N VAL A 11 -4.37 -6.25 7.15
CA VAL A 11 -5.21 -7.08 6.30
C VAL A 11 -4.43 -8.28 5.76
N MET A 12 -3.21 -8.06 5.25
CA MET A 12 -2.35 -9.15 4.77
C MET A 12 -2.08 -10.19 5.86
N ARG A 13 -1.74 -9.77 7.09
CA ARG A 13 -1.55 -10.67 8.24
C ARG A 13 -2.84 -11.42 8.60
N ARG A 14 -3.97 -10.71 8.62
CA ARG A 14 -5.29 -11.27 8.94
C ARG A 14 -5.70 -12.40 7.98
N TYR A 15 -5.30 -12.31 6.72
CA TYR A 15 -5.59 -13.30 5.68
C TYR A 15 -4.39 -14.20 5.35
N ALA A 16 -3.39 -14.28 6.24
CA ALA A 16 -2.21 -15.14 6.09
C ALA A 16 -1.43 -14.94 4.78
N VAL A 17 -1.49 -13.74 4.19
CA VAL A 17 -0.66 -13.39 3.04
C VAL A 17 0.81 -13.43 3.49
N PRO A 18 1.68 -14.19 2.77
CA PRO A 18 3.07 -14.35 3.17
C PRO A 18 3.84 -13.03 3.09
N GLU A 19 4.79 -12.85 4.01
CA GLU A 19 5.79 -11.77 3.99
C GLU A 19 5.22 -10.36 3.75
N PRO A 20 4.23 -9.92 4.56
CA PRO A 20 3.51 -8.68 4.31
C PRO A 20 4.38 -7.43 4.34
N TYR A 21 5.38 -7.43 5.21
CA TYR A 21 6.37 -6.35 5.30
C TYR A 21 7.26 -6.29 4.05
N GLU A 22 7.82 -7.42 3.61
CA GLU A 22 8.73 -7.46 2.47
C GLU A 22 8.01 -7.15 1.16
N LYS A 23 6.77 -7.62 0.98
CA LYS A 23 5.94 -7.29 -0.20
C LYS A 23 5.68 -5.78 -0.32
N LEU A 24 5.35 -5.10 0.78
CA LEU A 24 5.17 -3.65 0.80
C LEU A 24 6.50 -2.92 0.58
N LYS A 25 7.57 -3.38 1.23
CA LYS A 25 8.90 -2.81 1.07
C LYS A 25 9.38 -2.90 -0.37
N ALA A 26 9.15 -4.05 -1.03
CA ALA A 26 9.47 -4.25 -2.44
C ALA A 26 8.69 -3.30 -3.34
N LEU A 27 7.40 -3.06 -3.07
CA LEU A 27 6.57 -2.10 -3.80
C LEU A 27 7.15 -0.68 -3.70
N THR A 28 7.61 -0.28 -2.51
CA THR A 28 8.16 1.06 -2.25
C THR A 28 9.68 1.19 -2.48
N ARG A 29 10.36 0.13 -2.95
CA ARG A 29 11.83 0.08 -2.95
C ARG A 29 12.39 0.98 -4.05
N GLY A 30 13.04 2.07 -3.64
CA GLY A 30 13.79 2.95 -4.54
C GLY A 30 12.93 3.87 -5.40
N GLN A 31 11.60 3.83 -5.28
CA GLN A 31 10.68 4.67 -6.05
C GLN A 31 9.42 5.01 -5.23
N ARG A 32 8.81 6.15 -5.54
CA ARG A 32 7.49 6.52 -5.01
C ARG A 32 6.44 5.65 -5.70
N ILE A 33 5.59 5.00 -4.93
CA ILE A 33 4.47 4.23 -5.48
C ILE A 33 3.40 5.20 -5.96
N THR A 34 2.89 4.94 -7.16
CA THR A 34 1.74 5.64 -7.72
C THR A 34 0.44 4.99 -7.23
N ALA A 35 -0.68 5.72 -7.30
CA ALA A 35 -2.00 5.18 -6.99
C ALA A 35 -2.28 3.88 -7.80
N GLY A 36 -2.00 3.89 -9.10
CA GLY A 36 -2.21 2.72 -9.95
C GLY A 36 -1.29 1.53 -9.64
N GLU A 37 -0.09 1.74 -9.09
CA GLU A 37 0.76 0.66 -8.61
C GLU A 37 0.25 0.07 -7.30
N LEU A 38 -0.25 0.91 -6.39
CA LEU A 38 -0.87 0.46 -5.15
C LEU A 38 -2.17 -0.32 -5.41
N GLU A 39 -3.01 0.15 -6.33
CA GLU A 39 -4.21 -0.57 -6.76
C GLU A 39 -3.86 -1.93 -7.38
N ARG A 40 -2.87 -1.97 -8.29
CA ARG A 40 -2.37 -3.22 -8.86
C ARG A 40 -1.85 -4.16 -7.76
N PHE A 41 -1.09 -3.64 -6.80
CA PHE A 41 -0.61 -4.43 -5.66
C PHE A 41 -1.76 -5.02 -4.85
N ILE A 42 -2.74 -4.20 -4.44
CA ILE A 42 -3.92 -4.65 -3.70
C ILE A 42 -4.69 -5.71 -4.50
N ASN A 43 -4.76 -5.59 -5.83
CA ASN A 43 -5.37 -6.59 -6.72
C ASN A 43 -4.60 -7.92 -6.79
N THR A 44 -3.30 -7.94 -6.48
CA THR A 44 -2.51 -9.19 -6.41
C THR A 44 -2.65 -9.94 -5.09
N LEU A 45 -3.23 -9.33 -4.06
CA LEU A 45 -3.42 -9.96 -2.76
C LEU A 45 -4.52 -11.04 -2.82
N GLU A 46 -4.24 -12.22 -2.26
CA GLU A 46 -5.23 -13.29 -2.06
C GLU A 46 -6.10 -12.98 -0.83
N ILE A 47 -6.91 -11.93 -0.93
CA ILE A 47 -7.82 -11.46 0.12
C ILE A 47 -9.26 -11.39 -0.40
N PRO A 48 -10.27 -11.44 0.49
CA PRO A 48 -11.67 -11.28 0.09
C PRO A 48 -11.92 -9.96 -0.64
N GLU A 49 -12.84 -9.98 -1.60
CA GLU A 49 -13.19 -8.78 -2.39
C GLU A 49 -13.68 -7.61 -1.54
N THR A 50 -14.34 -7.89 -0.42
CA THR A 50 -14.80 -6.88 0.54
C THR A 50 -13.64 -6.10 1.16
N GLU A 51 -12.57 -6.79 1.56
CA GLU A 51 -11.38 -6.18 2.13
C GLU A 51 -10.51 -5.54 1.06
N ARG A 52 -10.46 -6.13 -0.15
CA ARG A 52 -9.82 -5.52 -1.32
C ARG A 52 -10.47 -4.16 -1.64
N SER A 53 -11.79 -4.14 -1.75
CA SER A 53 -12.57 -2.91 -2.02
C SER A 53 -12.35 -1.88 -0.92
N ARG A 54 -12.37 -2.31 0.35
CA ARG A 54 -12.06 -1.44 1.49
C ARG A 54 -10.68 -0.81 1.37
N LEU A 55 -9.63 -1.60 1.08
CA LEU A 55 -8.27 -1.08 0.89
C LEU A 55 -8.19 -0.10 -0.29
N LEU A 56 -8.87 -0.39 -1.40
CA LEU A 56 -8.93 0.50 -2.57
C LEU A 56 -9.65 1.82 -2.28
N THR A 57 -10.72 1.78 -1.47
CA THR A 57 -11.42 3.01 -1.03
C THR A 57 -10.61 3.85 -0.04
N MET A 58 -9.60 3.27 0.62
CA MET A 58 -8.82 3.95 1.65
C MET A 58 -7.76 4.92 1.10
N THR A 59 -7.45 4.97 -0.21
CA THR A 59 -6.59 6.04 -0.80
C THR A 59 -6.64 6.16 -2.33
N PRO A 60 -6.62 7.40 -2.86
CA PRO A 60 -5.40 7.84 -3.59
C PRO A 60 -4.87 9.25 -3.24
N ALA A 61 -5.67 10.19 -2.70
CA ALA A 61 -5.27 11.60 -2.62
C ALA A 61 -4.23 11.94 -1.52
N SER A 62 -4.20 11.18 -0.42
CA SER A 62 -3.35 11.48 0.75
C SER A 62 -1.89 11.01 0.60
N TYR A 63 -1.64 9.99 -0.22
CA TYR A 63 -0.30 9.40 -0.34
C TYR A 63 0.63 10.17 -1.30
N ILE A 64 0.07 10.74 -2.37
CA ILE A 64 0.84 11.46 -3.40
C ILE A 64 1.32 12.82 -2.85
N GLY A 65 0.49 13.50 -2.04
CA GLY A 65 0.78 14.84 -1.51
C GLY A 65 1.95 14.93 -0.52
N LEU A 66 2.15 13.90 0.32
CA LEU A 66 3.30 13.87 1.24
C LEU A 66 4.58 13.38 0.57
N ALA A 67 4.46 12.52 -0.44
CA ALA A 67 5.61 12.06 -1.19
C ALA A 67 6.27 13.22 -1.92
N GLU A 68 5.51 14.12 -2.57
CA GLU A 68 6.03 15.34 -3.23
C GLU A 68 6.90 16.21 -2.31
N GLN A 69 6.58 16.32 -1.02
CA GLN A 69 7.40 17.04 -0.04
C GLN A 69 8.71 16.32 0.33
N LEU A 70 8.76 14.98 0.25
CA LEU A 70 9.91 14.17 0.71
C LEU A 70 11.06 14.03 -0.30
N THR A 71 10.87 14.32 -1.60
CA THR A 71 11.99 14.35 -2.57
C THR A 71 12.59 15.75 -2.70
N ARG A 72 12.10 16.73 -1.94
CA ARG A 72 12.69 18.07 -1.87
C ARG A 72 13.70 18.22 -0.71
N SER A 73 14.06 17.10 -0.06
CA SER A 73 14.95 17.08 1.13
C SER A 73 16.12 16.09 1.00
N LEU A 74 16.57 15.81 -0.23
CA LEU A 74 17.89 15.23 -0.52
C LEU A 74 18.65 16.18 -1.44
#